data_AF-A0A6B1GLE2-F1
#
_entry.id   AF-A0A6B1GLE2-F1
#
_cell.length_a   1.000
_cell.length_b   1.000
_cell.length_c   1.000
_cell.angle_alpha   90.00
_cell.angle_beta   90.00
_cell.angle_gamma   90.00
#
_symmetry.space_group_name_H-M   'P 1'
#
loop_
_entity.id
_entity.type
_entity.pdbx_description
1 polymer ?
#
loop_
_entity_poly.entity_id
_entity_poly.type
_entity_poly.pdbx_seq_one_letter_code
_entity_poly.pdbx_strand_id
1 'polypeptide(L)'
;MRFSRSDWPGIVIALLAGPLLMLLFLAASETWGHKGTPLLGFMAGNLGLAAGLAALFSRFILKWDIPLSAILAILAVVGAVKWLQVSGNDGTKLATGVKWAGVVAFVVLNVAVLWQLVNNGLAPLLDRFDEWRARQAAER
;
A
#
# COMPACT_ATOMS: atom_id res chain seq x y z
N MET A 1 26.52 -3.73 4.80
CA MET A 1 25.44 -3.08 5.59
C MET A 1 24.70 -4.16 6.37
N ARG A 2 24.45 -3.98 7.67
CA ARG A 2 23.66 -4.95 8.47
C ARG A 2 22.20 -4.51 8.44
N PHE A 3 21.29 -5.37 7.96
CA PHE A 3 19.86 -5.10 7.99
C PHE A 3 19.34 -5.12 9.44
N SER A 4 18.54 -4.12 9.79
CA SER A 4 17.83 -4.03 11.07
C SER A 4 16.53 -4.83 11.00
N ARG A 5 15.98 -5.21 12.16
CA ARG A 5 14.66 -5.87 12.22
C ARG A 5 13.54 -5.00 11.63
N SER A 6 13.68 -3.68 11.70
CA SER A 6 12.77 -2.71 11.08
C SER A 6 12.72 -2.77 9.56
N ASP A 7 13.71 -3.38 8.91
CA ASP A 7 13.83 -3.43 7.45
C ASP A 7 13.12 -4.64 6.85
N TRP A 8 12.80 -5.65 7.66
CA TRP A 8 12.13 -6.89 7.21
C TRP A 8 10.81 -6.65 6.48
N PRO A 9 9.88 -5.80 6.97
CA PRO A 9 8.65 -5.51 6.23
C PRO A 9 8.93 -4.96 4.82
N GLY A 10 9.90 -4.05 4.70
CA GLY A 10 10.29 -3.48 3.42
C GLY A 10 10.88 -4.50 2.47
N ILE A 11 11.75 -5.39 2.97
CA ILE A 11 12.34 -6.47 2.17
C ILE A 11 11.25 -7.41 1.63
N VAL A 12 10.29 -7.80 2.49
CA VAL A 12 9.18 -8.67 2.09
C VAL A 12 8.31 -7.98 1.04
N ILE A 13 7.97 -6.70 1.21
CA ILE A 13 7.18 -5.93 0.24
C ILE A 13 7.93 -5.80 -1.09
N ALA A 14 9.22 -5.44 -1.06
CA ALA A 14 10.02 -5.28 -2.28
C ALA A 14 10.12 -6.58 -3.08
N LEU A 15 10.24 -7.71 -2.39
CA LEU A 15 10.37 -9.03 -3.02
C LEU A 15 9.04 -9.52 -3.60
N LEU A 16 7.94 -9.35 -2.87
CA LEU A 16 6.68 -10.03 -3.18
C LEU A 16 5.62 -9.12 -3.82
N ALA A 17 5.51 -7.86 -3.42
CA ALA A 17 4.36 -7.03 -3.81
C ALA A 17 4.32 -6.77 -5.32
N GLY A 18 5.45 -6.41 -5.94
CA GLY A 18 5.52 -6.18 -7.39
C GLY A 18 5.08 -7.41 -8.21
N PRO A 19 5.72 -8.58 -8.03
CA PRO A 19 5.32 -9.81 -8.73
C PRO A 19 3.86 -10.22 -8.45
N LEU A 20 3.41 -10.17 -7.19
CA LEU A 20 2.05 -10.57 -6.84
C LEU A 20 1.01 -9.62 -7.44
N LEU A 21 1.24 -8.30 -7.43
CA LEU A 21 0.36 -7.33 -8.06
C LEU A 21 0.34 -7.52 -9.59
N MET A 22 1.47 -7.87 -10.20
CA MET A 22 1.51 -8.16 -11.63
C MET A 22 0.72 -9.43 -11.96
N LEU A 23 0.86 -10.51 -11.18
CA LEU A 23 0.05 -11.72 -11.35
C LEU A 23 -1.44 -11.42 -11.17
N LEU A 24 -1.80 -10.60 -10.18
CA LEU A 24 -3.17 -10.16 -9.94
C LEU A 24 -3.70 -9.36 -11.14
N PHE A 25 -2.91 -8.44 -11.68
CA PHE A 25 -3.27 -7.64 -12.86
C PHE A 25 -3.49 -8.53 -14.09
N LEU A 26 -2.59 -9.48 -14.35
CA LEU A 26 -2.72 -10.43 -15.45
C LEU A 26 -3.97 -11.31 -15.31
N ALA A 27 -4.25 -11.78 -14.09
CA ALA A 27 -5.45 -12.58 -13.78
C ALA A 27 -6.74 -11.76 -13.94
N ALA A 28 -6.78 -10.53 -13.40
CA ALA A 28 -7.97 -9.69 -13.42
C ALA A 28 -8.30 -9.13 -14.82
N SER A 29 -7.28 -8.90 -15.65
CA SER A 29 -7.43 -8.31 -16.98
C SER A 29 -7.41 -9.35 -18.10
N GLU A 30 -7.27 -10.64 -17.76
CA GLU A 30 -7.11 -11.76 -18.71
C GLU A 30 -5.99 -11.54 -19.76
N THR A 31 -4.93 -10.80 -19.39
CA THR A 31 -3.88 -10.37 -20.33
C THR A 31 -2.72 -11.37 -20.48
N TRP A 32 -2.84 -12.60 -19.97
CA TRP A 32 -1.78 -13.61 -20.01
C TRP A 32 -1.22 -13.89 -21.40
N GLY A 33 -2.06 -13.82 -22.44
CA GLY A 33 -1.68 -14.07 -23.83
C GLY A 33 -1.11 -12.85 -24.57
N HIS A 34 -1.13 -11.66 -23.98
CA HIS A 34 -0.66 -10.44 -24.65
C HIS A 34 0.87 -10.46 -24.76
N LYS A 35 1.40 -10.57 -25.98
CA LYS A 35 2.85 -10.50 -26.26
C LYS A 35 3.17 -9.27 -27.09
N GLY A 36 4.32 -8.65 -26.81
CA GLY A 36 4.83 -7.53 -27.63
C GLY A 36 4.07 -6.21 -27.49
N THR A 37 3.20 -6.06 -26.48
CA THR A 37 2.50 -4.79 -26.24
C THR A 37 3.24 -3.96 -25.18
N PRO A 38 3.39 -2.63 -25.39
CA PRO A 38 4.02 -1.75 -24.40
C PRO A 38 3.22 -1.67 -23.08
N LEU A 39 1.95 -2.07 -23.10
CA LEU A 39 1.06 -2.09 -21.93
C LEU A 39 1.64 -2.91 -20.77
N LEU A 40 2.14 -4.12 -21.01
CA LEU A 40 2.65 -4.98 -19.94
C LEU A 40 3.91 -4.42 -19.28
N GLY A 41 4.81 -3.85 -20.09
CA GLY A 41 6.01 -3.18 -19.57
C GLY A 41 5.66 -1.95 -18.75
N PHE A 42 4.72 -1.14 -19.22
CA PHE A 42 4.25 0.05 -18.50
C PHE A 42 3.57 -0.31 -17.17
N MET A 43 2.70 -1.33 -17.16
CA MET A 43 2.05 -1.81 -15.93
C MET A 43 3.04 -2.41 -14.96
N ALA A 44 3.97 -3.26 -15.41
CA ALA A 44 5.02 -3.81 -14.57
C ALA A 44 5.87 -2.71 -13.93
N GLY A 45 6.22 -1.66 -14.68
CA GLY A 45 6.94 -0.49 -14.17
C GLY A 45 6.16 0.26 -13.09
N ASN A 46 4.88 0.56 -13.32
CA ASN A 46 4.05 1.25 -12.34
C ASN A 46 3.84 0.44 -11.05
N LEU A 47 3.54 -0.85 -11.18
CA LEU A 47 3.38 -1.75 -10.03
C LEU A 47 4.70 -1.93 -9.27
N GLY A 48 5.82 -2.04 -9.99
CA GLY A 48 7.14 -2.09 -9.39
C GLY A 48 7.50 -0.81 -8.64
N LEU A 49 7.21 0.36 -9.21
CA LEU A 49 7.40 1.66 -8.54
C LEU A 49 6.53 1.76 -7.29
N ALA A 50 5.25 1.40 -7.37
CA ALA A 50 4.36 1.41 -6.23
C ALA A 50 4.86 0.48 -5.11
N ALA A 51 5.27 -0.74 -5.44
CA ALA A 51 5.85 -1.70 -4.50
C ALA A 51 7.17 -1.20 -3.90
N GLY A 52 8.04 -0.60 -4.72
CA GLY A 52 9.31 -0.04 -4.27
C GLY A 52 9.13 1.14 -3.32
N LEU A 53 8.18 2.04 -3.60
CA LEU A 53 7.84 3.13 -2.70
C LEU A 53 7.25 2.59 -1.39
N ALA A 54 6.32 1.64 -1.45
CA ALA A 54 5.77 0.99 -0.26
C ALA A 54 6.87 0.33 0.60
N ALA A 55 7.81 -0.37 -0.03
CA ALA A 55 8.95 -0.99 0.64
C ALA A 55 9.88 0.06 1.29
N LEU A 56 10.23 1.12 0.56
CA LEU A 56 11.08 2.20 1.06
C LEU A 56 10.48 2.89 2.29
N PHE A 57 9.17 3.11 2.25
CA PHE A 57 8.44 3.83 3.28
C PHE A 57 7.97 2.94 4.44
N SER A 58 7.98 1.62 4.28
CA SER A 58 7.58 0.66 5.31
C SER A 58 8.35 0.82 6.63
N ARG A 59 9.61 1.25 6.58
CA ARG A 59 10.44 1.49 7.78
C ARG A 59 9.89 2.57 8.71
N PHE A 60 9.04 3.47 8.21
CA PHE A 60 8.40 4.52 9.00
C PHE A 60 7.06 4.06 9.59
N ILE A 61 6.58 2.87 9.23
CA ILE A 61 5.40 2.26 9.82
C ILE A 61 5.85 1.47 11.04
N LEU A 62 5.69 2.06 12.22
CA LEU A 62 6.12 1.46 13.48
C LEU A 62 5.02 0.56 14.07
N LYS A 63 3.75 0.92 13.85
CA LYS A 63 2.59 0.18 14.34
C LYS A 63 1.84 -0.43 13.16
N TRP A 64 2.03 -1.73 12.98
CA TRP A 64 1.44 -2.49 11.88
C TRP A 64 0.02 -2.99 12.16
N ASP A 65 -0.46 -2.92 13.41
CA ASP A 65 -1.77 -3.44 13.81
C ASP A 65 -2.92 -2.85 12.98
N ILE A 66 -2.92 -1.53 12.79
CA ILE A 66 -3.97 -0.84 12.03
C ILE A 66 -3.85 -1.10 10.51
N PRO A 67 -2.68 -0.92 9.86
CA PRO A 67 -2.53 -1.27 8.45
C PRO A 67 -2.86 -2.74 8.14
N LEU A 68 -2.38 -3.68 8.96
CA LEU A 68 -2.63 -5.10 8.75
C LEU A 68 -4.11 -5.46 8.95
N SER A 69 -4.75 -4.94 9.99
CA SER A 69 -6.19 -5.16 10.19
C SER A 69 -7.02 -4.56 9.06
N ALA A 70 -6.67 -3.39 8.55
CA ALA A 70 -7.33 -2.80 7.40
C ALA A 70 -7.12 -3.62 6.11
N ILE A 71 -5.91 -4.13 5.85
CA ILE A 71 -5.64 -5.06 4.74
C ILE A 71 -6.48 -6.33 4.86
N LEU A 72 -6.51 -6.95 6.04
CA LEU A 72 -7.32 -8.15 6.29
C LEU A 72 -8.82 -7.86 6.09
N ALA A 73 -9.31 -6.71 6.55
CA ALA A 73 -10.69 -6.28 6.34
C ALA A 73 -11.01 -6.11 4.86
N ILE A 74 -10.11 -5.50 4.08
CA ILE A 74 -10.27 -5.37 2.62
C ILE A 74 -10.34 -6.75 1.96
N LEU A 75 -9.44 -7.67 2.31
CA LEU A 75 -9.45 -9.02 1.76
C LEU A 75 -10.74 -9.77 2.11
N ALA A 76 -11.22 -9.64 3.35
CA ALA A 76 -12.50 -10.21 3.78
C ALA A 76 -13.68 -9.63 2.98
N VAL A 77 -13.69 -8.31 2.76
CA VAL A 77 -14.71 -7.64 1.93
C VAL A 77 -14.66 -8.13 0.49
N VAL A 78 -13.48 -8.23 -0.12
CA VAL A 78 -13.33 -8.76 -1.49
C VAL A 78 -13.87 -10.19 -1.58
N GLY A 79 -13.53 -11.04 -0.60
CA GLY A 79 -14.06 -12.40 -0.51
C GLY A 79 -15.58 -12.43 -0.39
N ALA A 80 -16.15 -11.58 0.46
CA ALA A 80 -17.59 -11.45 0.64
C ALA A 80 -18.30 -10.96 -0.64
N VAL A 81 -17.76 -9.95 -1.33
CA VAL A 81 -18.30 -9.49 -2.61
C VAL A 81 -18.29 -10.61 -3.64
N LYS A 82 -17.17 -11.34 -3.76
CA LYS A 82 -17.07 -12.46 -4.70
C LYS A 82 -18.07 -13.57 -4.37
N TRP A 83 -18.26 -13.89 -3.09
CA TRP A 83 -19.25 -14.87 -2.65
C TRP A 83 -20.68 -14.42 -2.98
N LEU A 84 -21.00 -13.14 -2.76
CA LEU A 84 -22.29 -12.56 -3.13
C LEU A 84 -22.51 -12.58 -4.65
N GLN A 85 -21.47 -12.33 -5.45
CA GLN A 85 -21.54 -12.44 -6.90
C GLN A 85 -21.88 -13.85 -7.36
N VAL A 86 -21.15 -14.85 -6.87
CA VAL A 86 -21.38 -16.26 -7.23
C VAL A 86 -22.74 -16.75 -6.73
N SER A 87 -23.24 -16.20 -5.63
CA SER A 87 -24.55 -16.53 -5.05
C SER A 87 -25.72 -15.76 -5.69
N GLY A 88 -25.49 -15.02 -6.77
CA GLY A 88 -26.54 -14.27 -7.50
C GLY A 88 -27.03 -13.00 -6.82
N ASN A 89 -26.32 -12.50 -5.80
CA ASN A 89 -26.72 -11.35 -4.97
C ASN A 89 -26.01 -10.03 -5.36
N ASP A 90 -25.33 -9.94 -6.50
CA ASP A 90 -24.45 -8.81 -6.88
C ASP A 90 -25.18 -7.44 -6.98
N GLY A 91 -26.49 -7.46 -7.25
CA GLY A 91 -27.33 -6.26 -7.35
C GLY A 91 -28.06 -5.85 -6.06
N THR A 92 -27.84 -6.57 -4.95
CA THR A 92 -28.57 -6.33 -3.70
C THR A 92 -28.00 -5.15 -2.90
N LYS A 93 -28.83 -4.52 -2.07
CA LYS A 93 -28.38 -3.50 -1.09
C LYS A 93 -27.27 -4.02 -0.18
N LEU A 94 -27.28 -5.32 0.12
CA LEU A 94 -26.23 -5.99 0.89
C LEU A 94 -24.90 -5.93 0.13
N ALA A 95 -24.86 -6.33 -1.14
CA ALA A 95 -23.64 -6.26 -1.96
C ALA A 95 -23.11 -4.83 -2.09
N THR A 96 -24.00 -3.85 -2.25
CA THR A 96 -23.63 -2.42 -2.23
C THR A 96 -23.03 -2.01 -0.88
N GLY A 97 -23.64 -2.41 0.24
CA GLY A 97 -23.13 -2.12 1.58
C GLY A 97 -21.75 -2.72 1.84
N VAL A 98 -21.52 -3.97 1.41
CA VAL A 98 -20.22 -4.64 1.53
C VAL A 98 -19.15 -3.94 0.68
N LYS A 99 -19.48 -3.51 -0.55
CA LYS A 99 -18.57 -2.71 -1.39
C LYS A 99 -18.18 -1.39 -0.69
N TRP A 100 -19.13 -0.69 -0.10
CA TRP A 100 -18.87 0.53 0.68
C TRP A 100 -18.00 0.28 1.91
N ALA A 101 -18.21 -0.82 2.64
CA ALA A 101 -17.35 -1.20 3.76
C ALA A 101 -15.89 -1.38 3.30
N GLY A 102 -15.68 -1.94 2.10
CA GLY A 102 -14.35 -2.03 1.48
C GLY A 102 -13.72 -0.68 1.20
N VAL A 103 -14.50 0.27 0.66
CA VAL A 103 -14.02 1.65 0.43
C VAL A 103 -13.60 2.31 1.75
N VAL A 104 -14.42 2.18 2.81
CA VAL A 104 -14.09 2.74 4.12
C VAL A 104 -12.81 2.11 4.69
N ALA A 105 -12.68 0.78 4.62
CA ALA A 105 -11.47 0.09 5.06
C ALA A 105 -10.22 0.55 4.29
N PHE A 106 -10.37 0.79 2.97
CA PHE A 106 -9.30 1.34 2.15
C PHE A 106 -8.91 2.77 2.56
N VAL A 107 -9.87 3.64 2.86
CA VAL A 107 -9.59 4.99 3.39
C VAL A 107 -8.85 4.90 4.72
N VAL A 108 -9.30 4.04 5.64
CA VAL A 108 -8.64 3.81 6.94
C VAL A 108 -7.18 3.36 6.74
N LEU A 109 -6.93 2.42 5.83
CA LEU A 109 -5.58 1.98 5.50
C LEU A 109 -4.70 3.15 5.04
N ASN A 110 -5.19 3.96 4.10
CA ASN A 110 -4.44 5.08 3.55
C ASN A 110 -4.11 6.12 4.63
N VAL A 111 -5.11 6.51 5.44
CA VAL A 111 -4.91 7.45 6.54
C VAL A 111 -3.91 6.90 7.55
N ALA A 112 -4.04 5.63 7.96
CA ALA A 112 -3.16 5.01 8.93
C ALA A 112 -1.70 4.95 8.47
N VAL A 113 -1.47 4.67 7.18
CA VAL A 113 -0.12 4.63 6.60
C VAL A 113 0.44 6.05 6.47
N LEU A 114 -0.31 6.98 5.86
CA LEU A 114 0.15 8.36 5.65
C LEU A 114 0.42 9.08 6.97
N TRP A 115 -0.43 8.89 7.98
CA TRP A 115 -0.22 9.46 9.30
C TRP A 115 1.09 9.01 9.94
N GLN A 116 1.42 7.72 9.84
CA GLN A 116 2.69 7.20 10.35
C GLN A 116 3.89 7.73 9.56
N LEU A 117 3.75 7.88 8.24
CA LEU A 117 4.80 8.46 7.41
C LEU A 117 5.10 9.91 7.77
N VAL A 118 4.06 10.70 8.02
CA VAL A 118 4.20 12.08 8.45
C VAL A 118 4.86 12.14 9.83
N ASN A 119 4.33 11.41 10.82
CA ASN A 119 4.80 11.53 12.20
C ASN A 119 6.19 10.91 12.44
N ASN A 120 6.51 9.81 11.78
CA ASN A 120 7.77 9.10 12.01
C ASN A 120 8.86 9.43 10.98
N GLY A 121 8.48 10.05 9.85
CA GLY A 121 9.38 10.38 8.76
C GLY A 121 9.50 11.88 8.54
N LEU A 122 8.39 12.55 8.18
CA LEU A 122 8.41 13.94 7.74
C LEU A 122 8.63 14.92 8.90
N ALA A 123 7.91 14.79 10.01
CA ALA A 123 8.00 15.70 11.14
C ALA A 123 9.42 15.74 11.76
N PRO A 124 10.08 14.59 12.06
CA PRO A 124 11.44 14.62 12.59
C PRO A 124 12.47 15.22 11.62
N LEU A 125 12.20 15.16 10.32
CA LEU A 125 13.07 15.74 9.30
C LEU A 125 12.90 17.26 9.23
N LEU A 126 11.67 17.77 9.39
CA LEU A 126 11.41 19.20 9.49
C LEU A 126 12.03 19.81 10.75
N ASP A 127 11.92 19.16 11.90
CA ASP A 127 12.52 19.63 13.16
C ASP A 127 14.04 19.80 13.02
N ARG A 128 14.72 18.84 12.36
CA ARG A 128 16.16 18.92 12.09
C ARG A 128 16.54 20.10 11.19
N PHE A 129 15.69 20.42 10.21
CA PHE A 129 15.93 21.58 9.36
C PHE A 129 15.74 22.88 10.12
N ASP A 130 14.76 22.95 11.02
CA ASP A 130 14.55 24.12 11.89
C ASP A 130 15.72 24.32 12.84
N GLU A 131 16.22 23.26 13.46
CA GLU A 131 17.45 23.30 14.27
C GLU A 131 18.67 23.78 13.46
N TRP A 132 18.85 23.27 12.25
CA TRP A 132 19.96 23.67 11.38
C TRP A 132 19.87 25.16 10.98
N ARG A 133 18.66 25.65 10.71
CA ARG A 133 18.42 27.07 10.43
C ARG A 133 18.68 27.95 11.66
N ALA A 134 18.26 27.51 12.84
CA ALA A 134 18.49 28.23 14.08
C ALA A 134 19.98 28.37 14.42
N ARG A 135 20.79 27.31 14.19
CA ARG A 135 22.25 27.35 14.38
C ARG A 135 22.92 28.37 13.48
N GLN A 136 22.59 28.38 12.19
CA GLN A 136 23.13 29.38 11.25
C GLN A 136 22.72 30.81 11.57
N ALA A 137 21.53 31.02 12.11
CA ALA A 137 21.09 32.34 12.55
C ALA A 137 21.86 32.82 13.79
N ALA A 138 22.27 31.90 14.68
CA ALA A 138 23.06 32.23 15.87
C ALA A 138 24.56 32.46 15.58
N GLU A 139 25.06 31.99 14.44
CA GLU A 139 26.45 32.20 13.98
C GLU A 139 26.65 33.50 13.18
N ARG A 140 25.57 34.24 12.90
CA ARG A 140 25.60 35.56 12.23
C ARG A 140 25.45 36.69 13.22
#